data_AF-A0A5C7ZFH0-F1
#
_entry.id   AF-A0A5C7ZFH0-F1
#
_cell.length_a   1.000
_cell.length_b   1.000
_cell.length_c   1.000
_cell.angle_alpha   90.00
_cell.angle_beta   90.00
_cell.angle_gamma   90.00
#
_symmetry.space_group_name_H-M   'P 1'
#
loop_
_entity.id
_entity.type
_entity.pdbx_description
1 polymer ?
#
loop_
_entity_poly.entity_id
_entity_poly.type
_entity_poly.pdbx_seq_one_letter_code
_entity_poly.pdbx_strand_id
1 'polypeptide(L)' 'LIADEPTGNLDSESATQVLEIFAEFHRVSVTVVVATHDQSWVDRYHPNVLRLDHGRLV' A
#
# COMPACT_ATOMS: atom_id res chain seq x y z
N LEU A 1 -4.69 -8.68 6.02
CA LEU A 1 -5.22 -8.31 4.69
C LEU A 1 -4.07 -8.25 3.71
N ILE A 2 -4.19 -8.91 2.56
CA ILE A 2 -3.18 -8.83 1.48
C ILE A 2 -3.89 -8.22 0.27
N ALA A 3 -3.28 -7.22 -0.34
CA ALA A 3 -3.78 -6.56 -1.53
C ALA A 3 -2.67 -6.42 -2.57
N ASP A 4 -2.94 -6.84 -3.80
CA ASP A 4 -2.04 -6.76 -4.94
C ASP A 4 -2.52 -5.66 -5.89
N GLU A 5 -1.68 -4.65 -6.09
CA GLU A 5 -1.97 -3.42 -6.84
C GLU A 5 -3.39 -2.85 -6.62
N PRO A 6 -3.81 -2.57 -5.36
CA PRO A 6 -5.20 -2.22 -5.04
C PRO A 6 -5.68 -0.88 -5.59
N THR A 7 -4.76 -0.03 -6.03
CA THR A 7 -5.04 1.29 -6.63
C THR A 7 -4.93 1.28 -8.15
N GLY A 8 -4.67 0.12 -8.77
CA GLY A 8 -4.57 -0.01 -10.22
C GLY A 8 -5.84 0.47 -10.93
N ASN A 9 -5.67 1.25 -12.00
CA ASN A 9 -6.75 1.85 -12.80
C ASN A 9 -7.69 2.81 -12.06
N LEU A 10 -7.36 3.24 -10.83
CA LEU A 10 -8.10 4.29 -10.13
C LEU A 10 -7.51 5.67 -10.40
N ASP A 11 -8.38 6.68 -10.39
CA ASP A 11 -7.93 8.06 -10.28
C ASP A 11 -7.32 8.35 -8.90
N SER A 12 -6.57 9.46 -8.76
CA SER A 12 -5.84 9.80 -7.53
C SER A 12 -6.74 9.94 -6.29
N GLU A 13 -7.98 10.40 -6.45
CA GLU A 13 -8.91 10.59 -5.34
C GLU A 13 -9.41 9.23 -4.83
N SER A 14 -9.90 8.40 -5.75
CA SER A 14 -10.35 7.03 -5.48
C SER A 14 -9.23 6.17 -4.88
N ALA A 15 -8.00 6.28 -5.42
CA ALA A 15 -6.82 5.60 -4.88
C ALA A 15 -6.54 6.00 -3.43
N THR A 16 -6.63 7.30 -3.12
CA THR A 16 -6.42 7.81 -1.75
C THR A 16 -7.43 7.21 -0.77
N GLN A 17 -8.71 7.15 -1.14
CA GLN A 17 -9.75 6.58 -0.28
C GLN A 17 -9.52 5.09 0.04
N VAL A 18 -9.11 4.30 -0.95
CA VAL A 18 -8.78 2.88 -0.75
C VAL A 18 -7.61 2.72 0.22
N LEU A 19 -6.57 3.53 0.07
CA LEU A 19 -5.40 3.49 0.94
C LEU A 19 -5.72 3.94 2.38
N GLU A 20 -6.62 4.92 2.54
CA GLU A 20 -7.12 5.34 3.85
C GLU A 20 -7.82 4.17 4.57
N ILE A 21 -8.65 3.40 3.88
CA ILE A 21 -9.30 2.21 4.44
C ILE A 21 -8.25 1.19 4.94
N PHE A 22 -7.17 0.97 4.21
CA PHE A 22 -6.09 0.09 4.67
C PHE A 22 -5.39 0.64 5.92
N ALA A 23 -5.17 1.95 5.99
CA ALA A 23 -4.63 2.60 7.17
C ALA A 23 -5.58 2.43 8.38
N GLU A 24 -6.90 2.57 8.20
CA GLU A 24 -7.90 2.29 9.24
C GLU A 24 -7.79 0.88 9.80
N PHE A 25 -7.71 -0.13 8.93
CA PHE A 25 -7.55 -1.53 9.36
C PHE A 25 -6.26 -1.74 10.16
N HIS A 26 -5.15 -1.16 9.71
CA HIS A 26 -3.89 -1.24 10.43
C HIS A 26 -4.00 -0.61 11.83
N ARG A 27 -4.70 0.52 11.99
CA ARG A 27 -4.89 1.14 13.31
C ARG A 27 -5.66 0.27 14.30
N VAL A 28 -6.51 -0.63 13.83
CA VAL A 28 -7.20 -1.63 14.67
C VAL A 28 -6.45 -2.97 14.75
N SER A 29 -5.12 -2.93 14.58
CA SER A 29 -4.18 -4.07 14.72
C SER A 29 -4.35 -5.19 13.68
N VAL A 30 -4.98 -4.90 12.53
CA VAL A 30 -4.96 -5.82 11.40
C VAL A 30 -3.63 -5.66 10.66
N THR A 31 -2.87 -6.74 10.49
CA THR A 31 -1.69 -6.70 9.60
C THR A 31 -2.15 -6.53 8.16
N VAL A 32 -1.65 -5.48 7.50
CA VAL A 32 -1.93 -5.18 6.09
C VAL A 32 -0.63 -5.28 5.30
N VAL A 33 -0.66 -6.04 4.20
CA VAL A 33 0.44 -6.13 3.23
C VAL A 33 -0.09 -5.66 1.89
N VAL A 34 0.54 -4.65 1.31
CA VAL A 34 0.18 -4.09 0.01
C VAL A 34 1.36 -4.21 -0.94
N ALA A 35 1.14 -4.82 -2.10
CA ALA A 35 2.04 -4.72 -3.23
C ALA A 35 1.58 -3.56 -4.11
N THR A 36 2.48 -2.63 -4.40
CA THR A 36 2.19 -1.46 -5.25
C THR A 36 3.48 -0.95 -5.90
N HIS A 37 3.35 -0.38 -7.09
CA HIS A 37 4.40 0.38 -7.76
C HIS A 37 4.30 1.90 -7.48
N ASP A 38 3.28 2.35 -6.75
CA ASP A 38 3.04 3.76 -6.43
C ASP A 38 3.87 4.20 -5.21
N GLN A 39 4.92 4.98 -5.48
CA GLN A 39 5.82 5.51 -4.44
C GLN A 39 5.18 6.66 -3.63
N SER A 40 4.19 7.36 -4.18
CA SER A 40 3.59 8.52 -3.51
C SER A 40 2.90 8.14 -2.20
N TRP A 41 2.39 6.90 -2.12
CA TRP A 41 1.82 6.36 -0.89
C TRP A 41 2.87 6.11 0.20
N VAL A 42 4.01 5.56 -0.19
CA VAL A 42 5.14 5.31 0.72
C VAL A 42 5.61 6.64 1.34
N ASP A 43 5.72 7.67 0.52
CA ASP A 43 6.12 9.00 0.96
C ASP A 43 5.09 9.64 1.89
N ARG A 44 3.80 9.39 1.67
CA ARG A 44 2.71 10.01 2.46
C ARG A 44 2.47 9.33 3.80
N TYR A 45 2.52 8.00 3.85
CA TYR A 45 2.12 7.23 5.05
C TYR A 45 3.31 6.61 5.79
N HIS A 46 4.53 6.70 5.24
CA HIS A 46 5.75 6.16 5.82
C HIS A 46 5.61 4.75 6.42
N PRO A 47 5.03 3.77 5.68
CA PRO A 47 4.89 2.40 6.17
C PRO A 47 6.24 1.70 6.23
N ASN A 48 6.28 0.51 6.84
CA ASN A 48 7.41 -0.39 6.67
C ASN A 48 7.46 -0.86 5.21
N VAL A 49 8.59 -0.63 4.53
CA VAL A 49 8.77 -0.96 3.12
C VAL A 49 9.68 -2.17 2.97
N LEU A 50 9.24 -3.12 2.16
CA LEU A 50 10.05 -4.23 1.67
C LEU A 50 10.26 -4.03 0.17
N ARG A 51 11.51 -3.79 -0.26
CA ARG A 51 11.82 -3.59 -1.67
C ARG A 51 12.18 -4.93 -2.32
N LEU A 52 11.49 -5.26 -3.39
CA LEU A 52 11.76 -6.44 -4.20
C LEU A 52 12.46 -6.03 -5.49
N ASP A 53 13.55 -6.71 -5.83
CA ASP A 53 14.29 -6.53 -7.08
C ASP A 53 14.65 -7.91 -7.65
N HIS A 54 14.23 -8.17 -8.89
CA HIS A 54 14.41 -9.45 -9.57
C HIS A 54 14.07 -10.69 -8.72
N GLY A 55 12.96 -10.64 -7.96
CA GLY A 55 12.49 -11.74 -7.12
C GLY A 55 13.25 -11.93 -5.80
N ARG A 56 14.08 -10.95 -5.41
CA ARG A 56 14.83 -10.94 -4.15
C ARG A 56 14.49 -9.71 -3.32
N LEU A 57 14.48 -9.86 -2.00
CA LEU A 57 14.37 -8.74 -1.06
C LEU A 57 15.74 -8.03 -0.97
N VAL A 58 15.74 -6.70 -1.10
CA VAL A 58 16.96 -5.86 -1.20
C VAL A 58 16.87 -4.57 -0.38
#